data_AF-A0A8I1QCN4-F1
#
_entry.id   AF-A0A8I1QCN4-F1
#
_cell.length_a   1.000
_cell.length_b   1.000
_cell.length_c   1.000
_cell.angle_alpha   90.00
_cell.angle_beta   90.00
_cell.angle_gamma   90.00
#
_symmetry.space_group_name_H-M   'P 1'
#
loop_
_entity.id
_entity.type
_entity.pdbx_description
1 polymer ?
#
loop_
_entity_poly.entity_id
_entity_poly.type
_entity_poly.pdbx_seq_one_letter_code
_entity_poly.pdbx_strand_id
1 'polypeptide(L)'
;MAKPPSHFLSRPPMPGAEASAAFDALFDRSIAGGPNALIEYDLPWPRWQFISHIVESRKLIAHGSQDGAIHTFEPRQSHDAHPFGNRKAVYGASDGLWSMYYAILDRATHTMLLVNSAAQVELEDGALGDPFYFFSISRPALDARAFRPGTLYFLPRDSFEQMPPLEIAGQRAHVPQWASLVAVTPLARISVAPEDFPFLADMRGHDDAFIMERAKADPDGFPWLE
;
A
#
# COMPACT_ATOMS: atom_id res chain seq x y z
N MET A 1 22.91 10.62 2.40
CA MET A 1 21.58 10.03 2.65
C MET A 1 21.14 10.45 4.03
N ALA A 2 20.07 11.24 4.15
CA ALA A 2 19.47 11.51 5.44
C ALA A 2 18.93 10.18 6.00
N LYS A 3 19.32 9.84 7.23
CA LYS A 3 18.81 8.66 7.91
C LYS A 3 17.34 8.93 8.23
N PRO A 4 16.40 8.04 7.90
CA PRO A 4 15.01 8.26 8.26
C PRO A 4 14.88 8.40 9.80
N PRO A 5 13.87 9.14 10.29
CA PRO A 5 13.50 9.09 11.70
C PRO A 5 13.37 7.62 12.15
N SER A 6 13.80 7.31 13.38
CA SER A 6 14.08 5.93 13.85
C SER A 6 12.92 4.93 13.71
N HIS A 7 11.69 5.41 13.49
CA HIS A 7 10.50 4.60 13.39
C HIS A 7 10.13 4.16 11.97
N PHE A 8 10.74 4.74 10.93
CA PHE A 8 10.44 4.36 9.55
C PHE A 8 11.27 3.16 9.09
N LEU A 9 10.63 2.30 8.31
CA LEU A 9 11.20 1.16 7.62
C LEU A 9 11.62 1.58 6.20
N SER A 10 12.74 1.06 5.73
CA SER A 10 13.14 1.19 4.32
C SER A 10 12.70 -0.04 3.54
N ARG A 11 12.37 0.15 2.25
CA ARG A 11 12.08 -0.96 1.34
C ARG A 11 13.23 -1.98 1.36
N PRO A 12 12.96 -3.29 1.48
CA PRO A 12 13.99 -4.30 1.27
C PRO A 12 14.50 -4.27 -0.18
N PRO A 13 15.67 -4.88 -0.46
CA PRO A 13 16.27 -4.83 -1.80
C PRO A 13 15.34 -5.33 -2.91
N MET A 14 15.23 -4.52 -3.96
CA MET A 14 14.46 -4.86 -5.17
C MET A 14 15.13 -6.00 -5.96
N PRO A 15 14.35 -6.71 -6.80
CA PRO A 15 14.85 -7.79 -7.65
C PRO A 15 15.99 -7.34 -8.59
N GLY A 16 16.84 -8.30 -8.96
CA GLY A 16 17.79 -8.13 -10.06
C GLY A 16 17.14 -8.32 -11.43
N ALA A 17 17.88 -8.06 -12.51
CA ALA A 17 17.37 -8.03 -13.88
C ALA A 17 16.71 -9.36 -14.34
N GLU A 18 17.25 -10.52 -13.92
CA GLU A 18 16.66 -11.83 -14.23
C GLU A 18 15.25 -11.97 -13.65
N ALA A 19 15.08 -11.61 -12.38
CA ALA A 19 13.78 -11.65 -11.70
C ALA A 19 12.80 -10.66 -12.34
N SER A 20 13.24 -9.43 -12.62
CA SER A 20 12.42 -8.42 -13.31
C SER A 20 11.90 -8.91 -14.67
N ALA A 21 12.74 -9.53 -15.49
CA ALA A 21 12.32 -10.08 -16.78
C ALA A 21 11.31 -11.23 -16.62
N ALA A 22 11.49 -12.10 -15.63
CA ALA A 22 10.55 -13.18 -15.32
C ALA A 22 9.20 -12.63 -14.80
N PHE A 23 9.23 -11.55 -14.02
CA PHE A 23 8.04 -10.86 -13.54
C PHE A 23 7.25 -10.24 -14.68
N ASP A 24 7.92 -9.57 -15.61
CA ASP A 24 7.30 -8.99 -16.80
C ASP A 24 6.59 -10.06 -17.63
N ALA A 25 7.30 -11.16 -17.90
CA ALA A 25 6.75 -12.28 -18.64
C ALA A 25 5.56 -12.95 -17.93
N LEU A 26 5.53 -12.96 -16.58
CA LEU A 26 4.38 -13.44 -15.80
C LEU A 26 3.19 -12.50 -15.90
N PHE A 27 3.42 -11.22 -15.78
CA PHE A 27 2.32 -10.27 -15.86
C PHE A 27 1.69 -10.26 -17.26
N ASP A 28 2.51 -10.23 -18.31
CA ASP A 28 2.06 -10.17 -19.70
C ASP A 28 1.25 -11.43 -20.09
N ARG A 29 1.74 -12.63 -19.71
CA ARG A 29 1.00 -13.89 -19.96
C ARG A 29 -0.33 -13.93 -19.21
N SER A 30 -0.39 -13.40 -17.99
CA SER A 30 -1.62 -13.40 -17.19
C SER A 30 -2.68 -12.47 -17.76
N ILE A 31 -2.33 -11.23 -18.12
CA ILE A 31 -3.30 -10.26 -18.65
C ILE A 31 -3.78 -10.61 -20.06
N ALA A 32 -3.04 -11.43 -20.81
CA ALA A 32 -3.49 -11.98 -22.09
C ALA A 32 -4.75 -12.86 -21.94
N GLY A 33 -5.03 -13.36 -20.73
CA GLY A 33 -6.26 -14.10 -20.39
C GLY A 33 -7.52 -13.22 -20.28
N GLY A 34 -7.38 -11.89 -20.35
CA GLY A 34 -8.48 -10.94 -20.24
C GLY A 34 -8.48 -10.13 -18.94
N PRO A 35 -9.48 -9.24 -18.76
CA PRO A 35 -9.55 -8.38 -17.59
C PRO A 35 -9.74 -9.20 -16.30
N ASN A 36 -9.18 -8.68 -15.21
CA ASN A 36 -9.22 -9.27 -13.88
C ASN A 36 -8.70 -10.73 -13.82
N ALA A 37 -7.77 -11.09 -14.70
CA ALA A 37 -7.15 -12.41 -14.71
C ALA A 37 -6.46 -12.71 -13.38
N LEU A 38 -6.61 -13.95 -12.90
CA LEU A 38 -5.89 -14.43 -11.72
C LEU A 38 -4.44 -14.76 -12.12
N ILE A 39 -3.50 -14.13 -11.43
CA ILE A 39 -2.06 -14.42 -11.57
C ILE A 39 -1.73 -15.61 -10.67
N GLU A 40 -1.50 -16.75 -11.31
CA GLU A 40 -0.91 -17.94 -10.67
C GLU A 40 0.59 -17.71 -10.50
N TYR A 41 1.00 -17.33 -9.29
CA TYR A 41 2.39 -16.98 -8.99
C TYR A 41 3.21 -18.22 -8.63
N ASP A 42 4.12 -18.62 -9.52
CA ASP A 42 4.94 -19.83 -9.46
C ASP A 42 6.47 -19.57 -9.48
N LEU A 43 6.88 -18.31 -9.39
CA LEU A 43 8.28 -17.91 -9.48
C LEU A 43 9.02 -18.09 -8.13
N PRO A 44 10.35 -18.32 -8.15
CA PRO A 44 11.13 -18.59 -6.93
C PRO A 44 11.46 -17.35 -6.08
N TRP A 45 11.11 -16.15 -6.55
CA TRP A 45 11.36 -14.91 -5.82
C TRP A 45 10.19 -14.56 -4.90
N PRO A 46 10.41 -13.72 -3.87
CA PRO A 46 9.33 -13.24 -3.03
C PRO A 46 8.21 -12.56 -3.83
N ARG A 47 6.96 -12.92 -3.53
CA ARG A 47 5.77 -12.37 -4.21
C ARG A 47 5.69 -10.85 -4.14
N TRP A 48 6.14 -10.25 -3.03
CA TRP A 48 6.18 -8.80 -2.87
C TRP A 48 7.12 -8.11 -3.88
N GLN A 49 8.22 -8.74 -4.28
CA GLN A 49 9.14 -8.18 -5.28
C GLN A 49 8.48 -8.09 -6.65
N PHE A 50 7.73 -9.13 -7.03
CA PHE A 50 6.91 -9.12 -8.25
C PHE A 50 5.88 -7.99 -8.20
N ILE A 51 5.15 -7.88 -7.08
CA ILE A 51 4.12 -6.85 -6.88
C ILE A 51 4.72 -5.44 -7.03
N SER A 52 5.80 -5.13 -6.30
CA SER A 52 6.47 -3.83 -6.38
C SER A 52 6.98 -3.54 -7.79
N HIS A 53 7.68 -4.51 -8.41
CA HIS A 53 8.22 -4.36 -9.76
C HIS A 53 7.13 -4.08 -10.79
N ILE A 54 6.02 -4.82 -10.77
CA ILE A 54 4.93 -4.64 -11.73
C ILE A 54 4.21 -3.30 -11.52
N VAL A 55 3.90 -2.93 -10.27
CA VAL A 55 3.25 -1.64 -9.98
C VAL A 55 4.10 -0.47 -10.48
N GLU A 56 5.41 -0.50 -10.22
CA GLU A 56 6.35 0.57 -10.59
C GLU A 56 6.62 0.59 -12.09
N SER A 57 7.06 -0.53 -12.68
CA SER A 57 7.47 -0.60 -14.08
C SER A 57 6.32 -0.41 -15.07
N ARG A 58 5.12 -0.90 -14.73
CA ARG A 58 3.92 -0.78 -15.57
C ARG A 58 3.07 0.44 -15.23
N LYS A 59 3.50 1.28 -14.27
CA LYS A 59 2.78 2.47 -13.82
C LYS A 59 1.32 2.16 -13.42
N LEU A 60 1.12 1.07 -12.70
CA LEU A 60 -0.21 0.62 -12.28
C LEU A 60 -0.58 1.17 -10.91
N ILE A 61 -1.85 1.02 -10.57
CA ILE A 61 -2.36 1.26 -9.23
C ILE A 61 -2.68 -0.08 -8.58
N ALA A 62 -2.11 -0.34 -7.41
CA ALA A 62 -2.46 -1.49 -6.59
C ALA A 62 -3.64 -1.15 -5.67
N HIS A 63 -4.51 -2.13 -5.46
CA HIS A 63 -5.57 -2.07 -4.45
C HIS A 63 -5.59 -3.36 -3.64
N GLY A 64 -5.40 -3.27 -2.33
CA GLY A 64 -5.48 -4.41 -1.42
C GLY A 64 -6.88 -4.60 -0.84
N SER A 65 -7.42 -5.80 -0.94
CA SER A 65 -8.74 -6.14 -0.41
C SER A 65 -8.78 -7.56 0.15
N GLN A 66 -9.65 -7.78 1.13
CA GLN A 66 -9.98 -9.11 1.62
C GLN A 66 -11.05 -9.82 0.78
N ASP A 67 -11.73 -9.07 -0.08
CA ASP A 67 -12.68 -9.60 -1.05
C ASP A 67 -11.94 -9.91 -2.35
N GLY A 68 -11.80 -11.21 -2.63
CA GLY A 68 -11.14 -11.74 -3.83
C GLY A 68 -12.04 -11.87 -5.06
N ALA A 69 -13.32 -11.48 -4.95
CA ALA A 69 -14.33 -11.60 -6.00
C ALA A 69 -14.72 -10.26 -6.63
N ILE A 70 -13.94 -9.20 -6.41
CA ILE A 70 -14.22 -7.88 -6.99
C ILE A 70 -13.92 -7.93 -8.48
N HIS A 71 -14.97 -7.77 -9.30
CA HIS A 71 -14.85 -7.65 -10.76
C HIS A 71 -14.68 -6.20 -11.21
N THR A 72 -15.32 -5.28 -10.50
CA THR A 72 -15.27 -3.84 -10.76
C THR A 72 -15.27 -3.11 -9.43
N PHE A 73 -14.36 -2.16 -9.28
CA PHE A 73 -14.35 -1.24 -8.15
C PHE A 73 -15.27 -0.07 -8.44
N GLU A 74 -16.25 0.14 -7.57
CA GLU A 74 -17.13 1.30 -7.62
C GLU A 74 -16.65 2.38 -6.65
N PRO A 75 -16.76 3.68 -7.00
CA PRO A 75 -16.46 4.77 -6.08
C PRO A 75 -17.28 4.69 -4.80
N ARG A 76 -16.61 4.65 -3.65
CA ARG A 76 -17.23 4.62 -2.32
C ARG A 76 -16.77 5.81 -1.50
N GLN A 77 -17.65 6.30 -0.64
CA GLN A 77 -17.27 7.33 0.32
C GLN A 77 -16.29 6.74 1.32
N SER A 78 -15.09 7.30 1.38
CA SER A 78 -14.13 7.06 2.46
C SER A 78 -14.35 8.07 3.59
N HIS A 79 -13.85 7.75 4.79
CA HIS A 79 -13.89 8.64 5.96
C HIS A 79 -12.46 8.86 6.46
N ASP A 80 -11.68 9.56 5.64
CA ASP A 80 -10.30 9.94 5.95
C ASP A 80 -10.24 11.35 6.55
N ALA A 81 -9.21 11.64 7.35
CA ALA A 81 -8.98 12.97 7.91
C ALA A 81 -8.50 13.96 6.82
N HIS A 82 -7.74 13.49 5.83
CA HIS A 82 -7.24 14.32 4.74
C HIS A 82 -8.32 14.49 3.65
N PRO A 83 -8.58 15.72 3.13
CA PRO A 83 -9.63 15.95 2.15
C PRO A 83 -9.54 15.10 0.88
N PHE A 84 -8.32 14.80 0.42
CA PHE A 84 -8.11 13.92 -0.74
C PHE A 84 -8.59 12.47 -0.48
N GLY A 85 -8.34 11.96 0.73
CA GLY A 85 -8.78 10.64 1.18
C GLY A 85 -10.26 10.59 1.55
N ASN A 86 -10.94 11.73 1.63
CA ASN A 86 -12.35 11.86 2.02
C ASN A 86 -13.28 12.16 0.82
N ARG A 87 -12.99 11.56 -0.33
CA ARG A 87 -13.80 11.67 -1.55
C ARG A 87 -14.57 10.36 -1.76
N LYS A 88 -15.67 10.45 -2.52
CA LYS A 88 -16.30 9.27 -3.11
C LYS A 88 -15.46 8.81 -4.31
N ALA A 89 -14.61 7.82 -4.10
CA ALA A 89 -13.62 7.38 -5.08
C ALA A 89 -13.29 5.89 -4.95
N VAL A 90 -12.69 5.33 -5.99
CA VAL A 90 -11.85 4.13 -5.92
C VAL A 90 -10.47 4.57 -5.51
N TYR A 91 -10.00 4.13 -4.35
CA TYR A 91 -8.65 4.42 -3.88
C TYR A 91 -7.69 3.29 -4.24
N GLY A 92 -6.42 3.63 -4.41
CA GLY A 92 -5.34 2.66 -4.52
C GLY A 92 -4.00 3.34 -4.36
N ALA A 93 -2.92 2.60 -4.51
CA ALA A 93 -1.58 3.13 -4.38
C ALA A 93 -0.69 2.78 -5.57
N SER A 94 0.24 3.68 -5.92
CA SER A 94 1.36 3.37 -6.79
C SER A 94 2.53 2.71 -6.04
N ASP A 95 2.24 2.14 -4.87
CA ASP A 95 3.15 1.33 -4.08
C ASP A 95 2.45 0.01 -3.73
N GLY A 96 3.09 -1.09 -4.13
CA GLY A 96 2.53 -2.43 -3.95
C GLY A 96 2.55 -2.91 -2.49
N LEU A 97 3.56 -2.53 -1.70
CA LEU A 97 3.70 -2.95 -0.30
C LEU A 97 2.65 -2.29 0.58
N TRP A 98 2.38 -1.00 0.37
CA TRP A 98 1.34 -0.28 1.08
C TRP A 98 -0.04 -0.87 0.79
N SER A 99 -0.30 -1.29 -0.44
CA SER A 99 -1.54 -2.00 -0.78
C SER A 99 -1.59 -3.42 -0.20
N MET A 100 -0.48 -4.15 -0.15
CA MET A 100 -0.42 -5.48 0.48
C MET A 100 -0.80 -5.41 1.96
N TYR A 101 -0.35 -4.37 2.69
CA TYR A 101 -0.75 -4.12 4.07
C TYR A 101 -2.28 -4.15 4.23
N TYR A 102 -3.03 -3.43 3.40
CA TYR A 102 -4.50 -3.44 3.47
C TYR A 102 -5.13 -4.78 3.07
N ALA A 103 -4.48 -5.55 2.19
CA ALA A 103 -4.99 -6.85 1.74
C ALA A 103 -4.95 -7.91 2.84
N ILE A 104 -3.90 -7.90 3.66
CA ILE A 104 -3.63 -8.98 4.63
C ILE A 104 -4.27 -8.78 6.01
N LEU A 105 -4.84 -7.61 6.31
CA LEU A 105 -5.42 -7.31 7.63
C LEU A 105 -6.82 -7.90 7.80
N ASP A 106 -7.07 -8.61 8.91
CA ASP A 106 -8.36 -9.21 9.23
C ASP A 106 -9.38 -8.26 9.86
N ARG A 107 -9.78 -7.25 9.09
CA ARG A 107 -10.71 -6.20 9.53
C ARG A 107 -12.17 -6.65 9.62
N ALA A 108 -12.51 -7.78 9.03
CA ALA A 108 -13.88 -8.32 9.06
C ALA A 108 -14.21 -8.96 10.41
N THR A 109 -13.21 -9.52 11.10
CA THR A 109 -13.38 -10.23 12.37
C THR A 109 -12.77 -9.48 13.55
N HIS A 110 -11.85 -8.56 13.31
CA HIS A 110 -11.19 -7.75 14.33
C HIS A 110 -11.39 -6.26 14.05
N THR A 111 -11.98 -5.54 15.01
CA THR A 111 -11.96 -4.08 15.02
C THR A 111 -10.53 -3.61 15.26
N MET A 112 -10.05 -2.68 14.45
CA MET A 112 -8.73 -2.08 14.59
C MET A 112 -8.69 -0.67 14.00
N LEU A 113 -7.95 0.21 14.65
CA LEU A 113 -7.42 1.45 14.11
C LEU A 113 -6.12 1.15 13.35
N LEU A 114 -5.92 1.85 12.22
CA LEU A 114 -4.72 1.72 11.41
C LEU A 114 -3.95 3.05 11.48
N VAL A 115 -2.68 2.98 11.88
CA VAL A 115 -1.74 4.11 11.78
C VAL A 115 -0.62 3.66 10.86
N ASN A 116 -0.53 4.26 9.69
CA ASN A 116 0.41 3.82 8.67
C ASN A 116 0.85 5.00 7.80
N SER A 117 1.98 4.82 7.12
CA SER A 117 2.51 5.77 6.15
C SER A 117 3.33 5.04 5.11
N ALA A 118 3.27 5.54 3.88
CA ALA A 118 4.20 5.25 2.81
C ALA A 118 4.49 6.58 2.11
N ALA A 119 5.75 6.99 2.01
CA ALA A 119 6.10 8.23 1.33
C ALA A 119 7.52 8.21 0.78
N GLN A 120 7.73 8.89 -0.35
CA GLN A 120 9.03 9.26 -0.85
C GLN A 120 9.29 10.74 -0.55
N VAL A 121 10.51 11.08 -0.16
CA VAL A 121 10.92 12.47 0.06
C VAL A 121 11.57 13.01 -1.20
N GLU A 122 11.16 14.21 -1.61
CA GLU A 122 11.80 14.96 -2.70
C GLU A 122 13.18 15.46 -2.25
N LEU A 123 14.20 15.13 -3.04
CA LEU A 123 15.59 15.53 -2.83
C LEU A 123 15.83 16.95 -3.40
N GLU A 124 16.97 17.55 -3.05
CA GLU A 124 17.32 18.92 -3.48
C GLU A 124 17.37 19.09 -5.01
N ASP A 125 17.65 18.03 -5.75
CA ASP A 125 17.67 18.01 -7.22
C ASP A 125 16.29 17.74 -7.86
N GLY A 126 15.25 17.64 -7.05
CA GLY A 126 13.88 17.33 -7.46
C GLY A 126 13.62 15.84 -7.70
N ALA A 127 14.61 14.96 -7.51
CA ALA A 127 14.41 13.51 -7.60
C ALA A 127 13.66 12.99 -6.37
N LEU A 128 12.96 11.86 -6.53
CA LEU A 128 12.35 11.16 -5.39
C LEU A 128 13.36 10.17 -4.79
N GLY A 129 13.53 10.23 -3.47
CA GLY A 129 14.29 9.24 -2.72
C GLY A 129 13.58 7.88 -2.63
N ASP A 130 14.23 6.94 -1.93
CA ASP A 130 13.60 5.65 -1.62
C ASP A 130 12.36 5.83 -0.72
N PRO A 131 11.35 4.95 -0.86
CA PRO A 131 10.17 5.02 -0.02
C PRO A 131 10.47 4.60 1.42
N PHE A 132 9.86 5.34 2.34
CA PHE A 132 9.83 5.04 3.76
C PHE A 132 8.44 4.58 4.16
N TYR A 133 8.39 3.63 5.08
CA TYR A 133 7.14 3.03 5.52
C TYR A 133 7.00 3.05 7.04
N PHE A 134 5.77 3.10 7.49
CA PHE A 134 5.40 2.84 8.86
C PHE A 134 4.09 2.06 8.86
N PHE A 135 4.01 0.98 9.63
CA PHE A 135 2.81 0.15 9.71
C PHE A 135 2.48 -0.17 11.16
N SER A 136 1.26 0.17 11.57
CA SER A 136 0.77 -0.13 12.90
C SER A 136 -0.74 -0.36 12.91
N ILE A 137 -1.15 -1.32 13.72
CA ILE A 137 -2.55 -1.63 14.03
C ILE A 137 -2.79 -1.57 15.53
N SER A 138 -4.05 -1.51 15.95
CA SER A 138 -4.42 -1.62 17.37
C SER A 138 -3.71 -2.79 18.04
N ARG A 139 -3.14 -2.57 19.23
CA ARG A 139 -2.39 -3.58 20.00
C ARG A 139 -3.15 -4.89 20.17
N PRO A 140 -4.45 -4.91 20.54
CA PRO A 140 -5.20 -6.16 20.65
C PRO A 140 -5.29 -6.96 19.34
N ALA A 141 -5.40 -6.27 18.19
CA ALA A 141 -5.44 -6.91 16.88
C ALA A 141 -4.08 -7.52 16.50
N LEU A 142 -2.97 -6.83 16.83
CA LEU A 142 -1.63 -7.37 16.63
C LEU A 142 -1.37 -8.60 17.49
N ASP A 143 -1.72 -8.54 18.78
CA ASP A 143 -1.54 -9.64 19.72
C ASP A 143 -2.36 -10.88 19.33
N ALA A 144 -3.56 -10.65 18.76
CA ALA A 144 -4.41 -11.70 18.19
C ALA A 144 -3.92 -12.23 16.82
N ARG A 145 -2.85 -11.66 16.25
CA ARG A 145 -2.38 -11.92 14.88
C ARG A 145 -3.52 -11.80 13.86
N ALA A 146 -4.24 -10.67 13.90
CA ALA A 146 -5.38 -10.35 13.02
C ALA A 146 -4.94 -10.13 11.55
N PHE A 147 -4.34 -11.15 10.96
CA PHE A 147 -3.89 -11.22 9.59
C PHE A 147 -4.51 -12.44 8.93
N ARG A 148 -4.83 -12.33 7.65
CA ARG A 148 -5.31 -13.45 6.84
C ARG A 148 -4.95 -13.25 5.37
N PRO A 149 -5.02 -14.31 4.54
CA PRO A 149 -4.87 -14.15 3.10
C PRO A 149 -5.87 -13.16 2.51
N GLY A 150 -5.41 -12.41 1.53
CA GLY A 150 -6.17 -11.40 0.81
C GLY A 150 -5.88 -11.43 -0.69
N THR A 151 -6.31 -10.38 -1.38
CA THR A 151 -6.11 -10.21 -2.82
C THR A 151 -5.59 -8.82 -3.10
N LEU A 152 -4.55 -8.75 -3.93
CA LEU A 152 -4.07 -7.51 -4.51
C LEU A 152 -4.59 -7.41 -5.96
N TYR A 153 -5.21 -6.29 -6.29
CA TYR A 153 -5.69 -5.99 -7.62
C TYR A 153 -4.77 -4.99 -8.30
N PHE A 154 -4.44 -5.25 -9.56
CA PHE A 154 -3.69 -4.33 -10.42
C PHE A 154 -4.66 -3.58 -11.31
N LEU A 155 -4.76 -2.27 -11.11
CA LEU A 155 -5.71 -1.38 -11.76
C LEU A 155 -4.99 -0.51 -12.82
N PRO A 156 -5.63 -0.20 -13.95
CA PRO A 156 -5.11 0.79 -14.88
C PRO A 156 -5.08 2.17 -14.22
N ARG A 157 -4.06 2.97 -14.52
CA ARG A 157 -3.86 4.28 -13.90
C ARG A 157 -4.64 5.41 -14.56
N ASP A 158 -5.13 5.23 -15.78
CA ASP A 158 -5.63 6.31 -16.66
C ASP A 158 -6.70 7.21 -16.02
N SER A 159 -7.58 6.64 -15.19
CA SER A 159 -8.67 7.38 -14.53
C SER A 159 -8.33 7.86 -13.12
N PHE A 160 -7.09 7.67 -12.65
CA PHE A 160 -6.65 8.02 -11.31
C PHE A 160 -5.93 9.36 -11.28
N GLU A 161 -6.26 10.14 -10.26
CA GLU A 161 -5.56 11.36 -9.85
C GLU A 161 -4.60 11.00 -8.69
N GLN A 162 -3.37 11.49 -8.71
CA GLN A 162 -2.44 11.34 -7.59
C GLN A 162 -2.75 12.36 -6.51
N MET A 163 -2.61 11.96 -5.25
CA MET A 163 -2.59 12.91 -4.14
C MET A 163 -1.45 13.92 -4.31
N PRO A 164 -1.71 15.24 -4.19
CA PRO A 164 -0.64 16.23 -4.19
C PRO A 164 0.38 15.99 -3.07
N PRO A 165 1.66 16.35 -3.26
CA PRO A 165 2.68 16.22 -2.22
C PRO A 165 2.32 17.02 -0.97
N LEU A 166 2.68 16.48 0.19
CA LEU A 166 2.53 17.12 1.49
C LEU A 166 3.81 17.87 1.85
N GLU A 167 3.68 19.04 2.47
CA GLU A 167 4.81 19.77 3.06
C GLU A 167 4.97 19.32 4.52
N ILE A 168 6.04 18.60 4.83
CA ILE A 168 6.33 18.07 6.18
C ILE A 168 7.70 18.58 6.61
N ALA A 169 7.74 19.39 7.67
CA ALA A 169 8.98 19.96 8.20
C ALA A 169 9.87 20.64 7.13
N GLY A 170 9.25 21.29 6.15
CA GLY A 170 9.94 21.98 5.03
C GLY A 170 10.45 21.06 3.92
N GLN A 171 10.01 19.79 3.90
CA GLN A 171 10.30 18.83 2.84
C GLN A 171 9.01 18.38 2.15
N ARG A 172 9.11 18.13 0.84
CA ARG A 172 7.99 17.62 0.05
C ARG A 172 7.94 16.09 0.13
N ALA A 173 6.88 15.58 0.74
CA ALA A 173 6.61 14.16 0.87
C ALA A 173 5.54 13.72 -0.14
N HIS A 174 5.89 12.74 -0.97
CA HIS A 174 5.03 12.16 -1.98
C HIS A 174 4.42 10.86 -1.45
N VAL A 175 3.18 10.95 -0.98
CA VAL A 175 2.39 9.77 -0.59
C VAL A 175 1.90 9.09 -1.87
N PRO A 176 2.10 7.77 -2.06
CA PRO A 176 1.75 7.08 -3.29
C PRO A 176 0.24 6.81 -3.38
N GLN A 177 -0.62 7.69 -2.85
CA GLN A 177 -2.08 7.54 -2.84
C GLN A 177 -2.69 8.10 -4.13
N TRP A 178 -3.65 7.35 -4.68
CA TRP A 178 -4.36 7.70 -5.89
C TRP A 178 -5.86 7.52 -5.71
N ALA A 179 -6.65 8.32 -6.41
CA ALA A 179 -8.11 8.27 -6.39
C ALA A 179 -8.71 8.33 -7.80
N SER A 180 -9.64 7.44 -8.12
CA SER A 180 -10.47 7.52 -9.32
C SER A 180 -11.92 7.80 -8.96
N LEU A 181 -12.55 8.75 -9.64
CA LEU A 181 -13.96 9.11 -9.41
C LEU A 181 -14.94 8.28 -10.22
N VAL A 182 -14.44 7.33 -11.02
CA VAL A 182 -15.25 6.44 -11.87
C VAL A 182 -14.99 4.99 -11.48
N ALA A 183 -15.85 4.10 -11.97
CA ALA A 183 -15.66 2.67 -11.79
C ALA A 183 -14.41 2.19 -12.52
N VAL A 184 -13.70 1.21 -11.94
CA VAL A 184 -12.45 0.68 -12.49
C VAL A 184 -12.46 -0.84 -12.50
N THR A 185 -12.23 -1.43 -13.67
CA THR A 185 -12.03 -2.86 -13.85
C THR A 185 -10.55 -3.21 -13.68
N PRO A 186 -10.17 -4.18 -12.84
CA PRO A 186 -8.79 -4.62 -12.72
C PRO A 186 -8.25 -5.23 -14.01
N LEU A 187 -6.96 -5.06 -14.27
CA LEU A 187 -6.25 -5.78 -15.32
C LEU A 187 -6.01 -7.23 -14.89
N ALA A 188 -5.58 -7.41 -13.65
CA ALA A 188 -5.31 -8.71 -13.04
C ALA A 188 -5.41 -8.62 -11.52
N ARG A 189 -5.41 -9.77 -10.87
CA ARG A 189 -5.35 -9.90 -9.41
C ARG A 189 -4.45 -11.05 -9.00
N ILE A 190 -3.88 -10.95 -7.81
CA ILE A 190 -3.00 -11.97 -7.23
C ILE A 190 -3.39 -12.21 -5.76
N SER A 191 -3.43 -13.47 -5.36
CA SER A 191 -3.60 -13.83 -3.95
C SER A 191 -2.31 -13.52 -3.18
N VAL A 192 -2.45 -12.96 -1.99
CA VAL A 192 -1.32 -12.68 -1.09
C VAL A 192 -1.61 -13.25 0.29
N ALA A 193 -0.63 -13.92 0.88
CA ALA A 193 -0.65 -14.38 2.26
C ALA A 193 0.06 -13.36 3.17
N PRO A 194 -0.23 -13.34 4.49
CA PRO A 194 0.50 -12.48 5.42
C PRO A 194 2.02 -12.63 5.32
N GLU A 195 2.52 -13.84 5.11
CA GLU A 195 3.95 -14.17 5.01
C GLU A 195 4.62 -13.59 3.75
N ASP A 196 3.84 -13.20 2.74
CA ASP A 196 4.37 -12.50 1.57
C ASP A 196 4.74 -11.05 1.88
N PHE A 197 4.19 -10.47 2.95
CA PHE A 197 4.42 -9.08 3.30
C PHE A 197 5.75 -8.92 4.05
N PRO A 198 6.73 -8.18 3.50
CA PRO A 198 8.09 -8.18 4.03
C PRO A 198 8.22 -7.52 5.41
N PHE A 199 7.24 -6.71 5.82
CA PHE A 199 7.24 -5.99 7.10
C PHE A 199 6.32 -6.61 8.14
N LEU A 200 5.85 -7.85 7.95
CA LEU A 200 4.94 -8.49 8.89
C LEU A 200 5.53 -8.55 10.31
N ALA A 201 6.83 -8.87 10.43
CA ALA A 201 7.52 -8.94 11.72
C ALA A 201 7.79 -7.55 12.33
N ASP A 202 7.82 -6.50 11.52
CA ASP A 202 8.08 -5.12 11.94
C ASP A 202 6.78 -4.34 12.25
N MET A 203 5.62 -5.00 12.13
CA MET A 203 4.30 -4.43 12.43
C MET A 203 4.23 -3.98 13.89
N ARG A 204 3.84 -2.73 14.12
CA ARG A 204 3.74 -2.17 15.47
C ARG A 204 2.31 -2.23 16.00
N GLY A 205 2.19 -2.40 17.32
CA GLY A 205 0.90 -2.28 18.00
C GLY A 205 0.80 -0.94 18.72
N HIS A 206 -0.35 -0.29 18.67
CA HIS A 206 -0.60 0.97 19.38
C HIS A 206 -1.82 0.90 20.30
N ASP A 207 -1.89 1.84 21.24
CA ASP A 207 -3.10 2.09 22.02
C ASP A 207 -3.96 3.12 21.27
N ASP A 208 -5.19 2.73 20.92
CA ASP A 208 -6.10 3.56 20.11
C ASP A 208 -6.44 4.88 20.80
N ALA A 209 -6.71 4.85 22.11
CA ALA A 209 -7.10 6.05 22.86
C ALA A 209 -5.93 7.03 22.96
N PHE A 210 -4.73 6.51 23.22
CA PHE A 210 -3.51 7.30 23.26
C PHE A 210 -3.19 7.96 21.91
N ILE A 211 -3.28 7.20 20.81
CA ILE A 211 -3.08 7.73 19.45
C ILE A 211 -4.08 8.84 19.15
N MET A 212 -5.37 8.62 19.44
CA MET A 212 -6.41 9.61 19.17
C MET A 212 -6.21 10.90 19.98
N GLU A 213 -5.82 10.79 21.26
CA GLU A 213 -5.51 11.94 22.09
C GLU A 213 -4.32 12.74 21.54
N ARG A 214 -3.23 12.05 21.18
CA ARG A 214 -2.01 12.67 20.66
C ARG A 214 -2.19 13.28 19.29
N ALA A 215 -2.84 12.58 18.35
CA ALA A 215 -3.14 13.12 17.03
C ALA A 215 -4.05 14.36 17.10
N LYS A 216 -4.92 14.45 18.12
CA LYS A 216 -5.72 15.65 18.37
C LYS A 216 -4.89 16.80 18.96
N ALA A 217 -3.95 16.50 19.85
CA ALA A 217 -3.11 17.50 20.52
C ALA A 217 -2.01 18.06 19.58
N ASP A 218 -1.43 17.20 18.75
CA ASP A 218 -0.39 17.53 17.79
C ASP A 218 -0.62 16.76 16.48
N PRO A 219 -1.44 17.29 15.55
CA PRO A 219 -1.72 16.65 14.27
C PRO A 219 -0.49 16.41 13.37
N ASP A 220 0.64 17.05 13.65
CA ASP A 220 1.88 16.90 12.88
C ASP A 220 2.88 15.95 13.58
N GLY A 221 2.55 15.46 14.78
CA GLY A 221 3.39 14.61 15.65
C GLY A 221 3.47 13.12 15.27
N PHE A 222 3.21 12.77 14.00
CA PHE A 222 3.27 11.38 13.54
C PHE A 222 4.61 10.71 13.95
N PRO A 223 4.61 9.46 14.47
CA PRO A 223 3.53 8.47 14.47
C PRO A 223 2.70 8.42 15.75
N TRP A 224 2.84 9.39 16.66
CA TRP A 224 2.10 9.48 17.93
C TRP A 224 2.24 8.27 18.87
N LEU A 225 3.26 7.44 18.69
CA LEU A 225 3.49 6.25 19.51
C LEU A 225 4.09 6.53 20.90
N GLU A 226 4.60 7.75 21.14
CA GLU A 226 5.32 8.17 22.35
C GLU A 226 4.79 9.50 22.91
#